data_AF-A0A8T6L2H7-F1
#
_entry.id   AF-A0A8T6L2H7-F1
#
_cell.length_a   1.000
_cell.length_b   1.000
_cell.length_c   1.000
_cell.angle_alpha   90.00
_cell.angle_beta   90.00
_cell.angle_gamma   90.00
#
_symmetry.space_group_name_H-M   'P 1'
#
loop_
_entity.id
_entity.type
_entity.pdbx_description
1 polymer ?
#
loop_
_entity_poly.entity_id
_entity_poly.type
_entity_poly.pdbx_seq_one_letter_code
_entity_poly.pdbx_strand_id
1 'polypeptide(L)' 'PYAQAAARALLENTDLDARNIVERALTIAADICVYTNHNRSIEVLASVGQ' A
#
# COMPACT_ATOMS: atom_id res chain seq x y z
N PRO A 1 -10.04 -5.95 -3.19
CA PRO A 1 -10.84 -4.74 -2.90
C PRO A 1 -10.33 -3.90 -1.71
N TYR A 2 -9.87 -4.47 -0.60
CA TYR A 2 -9.43 -3.69 0.58
C TYR A 2 -8.15 -2.87 0.38
N ALA A 3 -7.06 -3.51 -0.08
CA ALA A 3 -5.78 -2.82 -0.28
C ALA A 3 -5.88 -1.67 -1.30
N GLN A 4 -6.57 -1.90 -2.42
CA GLN A 4 -6.76 -0.87 -3.45
C GLN A 4 -7.58 0.32 -2.94
N ALA A 5 -8.66 0.07 -2.19
CA ALA A 5 -9.48 1.14 -1.63
C ALA A 5 -8.70 1.97 -0.60
N ALA A 6 -7.97 1.30 0.30
CA ALA A 6 -7.10 1.97 1.26
C ALA A 6 -5.98 2.77 0.58
N ALA A 7 -5.31 2.20 -0.43
CA ALA A 7 -4.27 2.88 -1.19
C ALA A 7 -4.81 4.12 -1.89
N ARG A 8 -5.99 4.04 -2.51
CA ARG A 8 -6.62 5.18 -3.18
C ARG A 8 -6.95 6.32 -2.20
N ALA A 9 -7.56 5.98 -1.06
CA ALA A 9 -7.86 6.96 -0.03
C ALA A 9 -6.59 7.65 0.52
N LEU A 10 -5.51 6.88 0.76
CA LEU A 10 -4.23 7.42 1.21
C LEU A 10 -3.58 8.32 0.14
N LEU A 11 -3.61 7.92 -1.13
CA LEU A 11 -3.08 8.70 -2.24
C LEU A 11 -3.80 10.05 -2.40
N GLU A 12 -5.11 10.09 -2.19
CA GLU A 12 -5.92 11.30 -2.37
C GLU A 12 -5.89 12.26 -1.17
N ASN A 13 -5.55 11.76 0.03
CA ASN A 13 -5.71 12.52 1.28
C ASN A 13 -4.41 12.71 2.08
N THR A 14 -3.27 12.21 1.59
CA THR A 14 -1.98 12.29 2.29
C THR A 14 -0.83 12.52 1.32
N ASP A 15 0.24 13.15 1.78
CA ASP A 15 1.48 13.35 1.02
C ASP A 15 2.50 12.21 1.22
N LEU A 16 2.00 10.98 1.39
CA LEU A 16 2.86 9.81 1.55
C LEU A 16 3.48 9.40 0.21
N ASP A 17 4.74 8.95 0.23
CA ASP A 17 5.35 8.32 -0.94
C ASP A 17 4.71 6.96 -1.25
N ALA A 18 4.94 6.47 -2.47
CA ALA A 18 4.35 5.23 -2.96
C ALA A 18 4.62 4.02 -2.05
N ARG A 19 5.81 3.92 -1.44
CA ARG A 19 6.14 2.81 -0.54
C ARG A 19 5.29 2.87 0.72
N ASN A 20 5.19 4.04 1.34
CA ASN A 20 4.39 4.26 2.54
C ASN A 20 2.89 4.02 2.30
N ILE A 21 2.36 4.44 1.14
CA ILE A 21 0.97 4.17 0.76
C ILE A 21 0.73 2.65 0.67
N VAL A 22 1.59 1.93 -0.05
CA VAL A 22 1.46 0.48 -0.23
C VAL A 22 1.57 -0.25 1.10
N GLU A 23 2.52 0.12 1.96
CA GLU A 23 2.71 -0.50 3.28
C GLU A 23 1.45 -0.38 4.16
N ARG A 24 0.88 0.82 4.25
CA ARG A 24 -0.33 1.08 5.06
C ARG A 24 -1.56 0.42 4.46
N ALA A 25 -1.72 0.50 3.15
CA ALA A 25 -2.85 -0.11 2.45
C ALA A 25 -2.86 -1.63 2.59
N LEU A 26 -1.68 -2.24 2.48
CA LEU A 26 -1.52 -3.66 2.71
C LEU A 26 -1.79 -4.00 4.18
N THR A 27 -1.28 -3.22 5.14
CA THR A 27 -1.59 -3.36 6.58
C THR A 27 -3.08 -3.53 6.83
N ILE A 28 -3.87 -2.57 6.38
CA ILE A 28 -5.33 -2.58 6.48
C ILE A 28 -5.94 -3.83 5.83
N ALA A 29 -5.39 -4.27 4.69
CA ALA A 29 -5.88 -5.47 4.02
C ALA A 29 -5.61 -6.76 4.80
N ALA A 30 -4.53 -6.84 5.58
CA ALA A 30 -4.28 -8.04 6.42
C ALA A 30 -5.14 -8.07 7.68
N ASP A 31 -5.50 -6.91 8.22
CA ASP A 31 -6.41 -6.83 9.37
C ASP A 31 -7.84 -7.30 9.02
N ILE A 32 -8.22 -7.21 7.74
CA ILE A 32 -9.61 -7.47 7.28
C ILE A 32 -9.72 -8.79 6.50
N CYS A 33 -8.73 -9.13 5.67
CA CYS A 33 -8.82 -10.26 4.75
C CYS A 33 -8.18 -11.51 5.36
N VAL A 34 -9.00 -12.54 5.61
CA VAL A 34 -8.56 -13.85 6.15
C VAL A 34 -7.47 -14.56 5.33
N TYR A 35 -7.33 -14.20 4.05
CA TYR A 35 -6.33 -14.77 3.12
C TYR A 35 -5.07 -13.92 2.98
N THR A 36 -4.99 -12.77 3.65
CA THR A 36 -3.86 -11.85 3.58
C THR A 36 -3.26 -11.70 4.97
N ASN A 37 -1.96 -11.94 5.12
CA ASN A 37 -1.27 -11.82 6.40
C ASN A 37 -0.40 -10.55 6.47
N HIS A 38 0.24 -10.34 7.62
CA HIS A 38 1.09 -9.17 7.88
C HIS A 38 2.51 -9.27 7.29
N ASN A 39 2.91 -10.43 6.77
CA ASN A 39 4.26 -10.62 6.25
C ASN A 39 4.32 -10.26 4.77
N ARG A 40 5.12 -9.24 4.43
CA ARG A 40 5.12 -8.67 3.08
C ARG A 40 6.53 -8.27 2.64
N SER A 41 6.78 -8.42 1.35
CA SER A 41 7.95 -7.88 0.69
C SER A 41 7.51 -6.71 -0.19
N ILE A 42 8.11 -5.54 0.01
CA ILE A 42 7.82 -4.32 -0.76
C ILE A 42 9.07 -3.88 -1.49
N GLU A 43 9.01 -3.98 -2.81
CA GLU A 43 10.07 -3.57 -3.73
C GLU A 43 9.69 -2.25 -4.40
N VAL A 44 10.67 -1.37 -4.60
CA VAL A 44 10.47 -0.04 -5.20
C VAL A 44 11.43 0.08 -6.37
N LEU A 45 10.88 0.42 -7.54
CA LEU A 45 11.69 0.80 -8.69
C LEU A 45 11.90 2.30 -8.64
N ALA A 46 13.16 2.74 -8.57
CA ALA A 46 13.48 4.12 -8.89
C ALA A 46 13.20 4.32 -10.38
N SER A 47 12.36 5.30 -10.71
CA SER A 47 12.17 5.70 -12.11
C SER A 47 13.49 6.28 -12.63
N VAL A 48 14.27 5.47 -13.34
CA VAL A 48 15.41 5.95 -14.12
C VAL A 48 14.82 6.62 -15.36
N GLY A 49 14.75 7.95 -15.33
CA GLY A 49 14.33 8.78 -16.45
C GLY A 49 12.96 9.43 -16.26
N GLN A 50 12.99 10.65 -15.73
CA GLN A 50 12.10 11.72 -16.14
C GLN A 50 12.96 12.90 -16.57
#